data_AF-A0AAN1D2A2-F1
#
_entry.id   AF-A0AAN1D2A2-F1
#
_cell.length_a   1.000
_cell.length_b   1.000
_cell.length_c   1.000
_cell.angle_alpha   90.00
_cell.angle_beta   90.00
_cell.angle_gamma   90.00
#
_symmetry.space_group_name_H-M   'P 1'
#
loop_
_entity.id
_entity.type
_entity.pdbx_description
1 polymer ?
#
loop_
_entity_poly.entity_id
_entity_poly.type
_entity_poly.pdbx_seq_one_letter_code
_entity_poly.pdbx_strand_id
1 'polypeptide(L)'
;MQRTRLNLLLGATLGQFTSFFQNPWRKMALLAIFLLFGNFVATVFPPAVGQAMAWDPIVAIGIIFLAEVINFLYYRQGDRQTIAQKAATNPTAPQSRLLFQLMHVFKIGLLYGLTVSAVNVGS
;
A
#
# COMPACT_ATOMS: atom_id res chain seq x y z
N MET A 1 31.91 -9.83 9.86
CA MET A 1 30.49 -10.17 10.08
C MET A 1 30.05 -9.62 11.44
N GLN A 2 29.56 -8.38 11.52
CA GLN A 2 29.06 -7.79 12.75
C GLN A 2 27.56 -7.57 12.62
N ARG A 3 26.77 -8.34 13.37
CA ARG A 3 25.38 -7.97 13.64
C ARG A 3 25.45 -6.75 14.56
N THR A 4 25.36 -5.56 13.99
CA THR A 4 25.26 -4.32 14.77
C THR A 4 24.03 -4.41 15.68
N ARG A 5 24.14 -3.98 16.93
CA ARG A 5 23.04 -3.97 17.92
C ARG A 5 21.75 -3.35 17.36
N LEU A 6 21.88 -2.40 16.43
CA LEU A 6 20.78 -1.81 15.68
C LEU A 6 19.98 -2.84 14.88
N ASN A 7 20.63 -3.79 14.22
CA ASN A 7 19.97 -4.82 13.40
C ASN A 7 19.24 -5.84 14.28
N LEU A 8 19.75 -6.09 15.49
CA LEU A 8 19.08 -6.92 16.50
C LEU A 8 17.84 -6.24 17.08
N LEU A 9 17.93 -4.94 17.39
CA LEU A 9 16.79 -4.15 17.87
C LEU A 9 15.73 -3.95 16.77
N LEU A 10 16.14 -3.65 15.54
CA LEU A 10 15.22 -3.60 14.40
C LEU A 10 14.56 -4.97 14.18
N GLY A 11 15.34 -6.06 14.16
CA GLY A 11 14.79 -7.40 13.98
C GLY A 11 13.78 -7.77 15.06
N ALA A 12 14.07 -7.47 16.32
CA ALA A 12 13.17 -7.76 17.45
C ALA A 12 11.90 -6.90 17.41
N THR A 13 12.02 -5.60 17.16
CA THR A 13 10.86 -4.69 17.05
C THR A 13 9.98 -5.05 15.87
N LEU A 14 10.55 -5.32 14.69
CA LEU A 14 9.82 -5.81 13.51
C LEU A 14 9.15 -7.17 13.78
N GLY A 15 9.84 -8.08 14.47
CA GLY A 15 9.29 -9.38 14.88
C GLY A 15 8.09 -9.25 15.83
N GLN A 16 8.17 -8.34 16.79
CA GLN A 16 7.10 -8.10 17.75
C GLN A 16 5.92 -7.36 17.09
N PHE A 17 6.20 -6.42 16.18
CA PHE A 17 5.19 -5.75 15.36
C PHE A 17 4.43 -6.77 14.50
N THR A 18 5.13 -7.68 13.84
CA THR A 18 4.49 -8.70 13.01
C THR A 18 3.69 -9.72 13.83
N SER A 19 4.18 -10.13 15.00
CA SER A 19 3.43 -11.00 15.93
C SER A 19 2.12 -10.32 16.40
N PHE A 20 2.12 -9.01 16.59
CA PHE A 20 0.93 -8.22 16.95
C PHE A 20 -0.12 -8.17 15.82
N PHE A 21 0.31 -8.31 14.57
CA PHE A 21 -0.53 -8.36 13.36
C PHE A 21 -0.84 -9.78 12.86
N GLN A 22 -0.41 -10.84 13.56
CA GLN A 22 -0.86 -12.20 13.26
C GLN A 22 -2.33 -12.42 13.63
N ASN A 23 -2.90 -11.59 14.52
CA ASN A 23 -4.33 -11.63 14.82
C ASN A 23 -5.13 -11.14 13.59
N PRO A 24 -5.95 -12.01 12.96
CA PRO A 24 -6.64 -11.70 11.70
C PRO A 24 -7.54 -10.47 11.80
N TRP A 25 -8.15 -10.23 12.96
CA TRP A 25 -9.01 -9.06 13.18
C TRP A 25 -8.24 -7.73 13.05
N ARG A 26 -7.01 -7.67 13.59
CA ARG A 26 -6.19 -6.45 13.58
C ARG A 26 -5.56 -6.20 12.22
N LYS A 27 -5.23 -7.28 11.51
CA LYS A 27 -4.83 -7.20 10.11
C LYS A 27 -5.95 -6.61 9.26
N MET A 28 -7.20 -7.05 9.43
CA MET A 28 -8.35 -6.49 8.70
C MET A 28 -8.58 -5.02 9.04
N ALA A 29 -8.49 -4.64 10.32
CA ALA A 29 -8.59 -3.24 10.73
C ALA A 29 -7.49 -2.37 10.09
N LEU A 30 -6.24 -2.85 10.05
CA LEU A 30 -5.14 -2.11 9.43
C LEU A 30 -5.34 -1.95 7.91
N LEU A 31 -5.82 -3.00 7.23
CA LEU A 31 -6.16 -2.93 5.81
C LEU A 31 -7.31 -1.94 5.56
N ALA A 32 -8.35 -1.98 6.38
CA ALA A 32 -9.45 -1.01 6.31
C ALA A 32 -8.92 0.43 6.50
N ILE A 33 -8.07 0.67 7.51
CA ILE A 33 -7.45 1.99 7.73
C ILE A 33 -6.67 2.45 6.50
N PHE A 34 -5.83 1.59 5.90
CA PHE A 34 -5.08 1.97 4.70
C PHE A 34 -5.98 2.19 3.48
N LEU A 35 -7.09 1.44 3.36
CA LEU A 35 -8.10 1.64 2.31
C LEU A 35 -8.77 3.01 2.46
N LEU A 36 -9.26 3.31 3.66
CA LEU A 36 -9.92 4.57 3.97
C LEU A 36 -8.94 5.74 3.86
N PHE A 37 -7.69 5.55 4.27
CA PHE A 37 -6.64 6.55 4.14
C PHE A 37 -6.33 6.87 2.67
N GLY A 38 -6.28 5.85 1.80
CA GLY A 38 -6.16 6.06 0.35
C GLY A 38 -7.31 6.89 -0.22
N ASN A 39 -8.54 6.59 0.18
CA ASN A 39 -9.73 7.34 -0.23
C ASN A 39 -9.69 8.79 0.30
N PHE A 40 -9.31 8.99 1.56
CA PHE A 40 -9.12 10.32 2.15
C PHE A 40 -8.10 11.17 1.38
N VAL A 41 -6.94 10.60 1.05
CA VAL A 41 -5.93 11.28 0.22
C VAL A 41 -6.53 11.69 -1.13
N ALA A 42 -7.26 10.77 -1.77
CA ALA A 42 -7.88 11.03 -3.06
C ALA A 42 -9.01 12.07 -3.04
N THR A 43 -9.63 12.34 -1.89
CA THR A 43 -10.71 13.34 -1.78
C THR A 43 -10.18 14.73 -1.42
N VAL A 44 -9.09 14.80 -0.65
CA VAL A 44 -8.49 16.07 -0.22
C VAL A 44 -7.52 16.66 -1.26
N PHE A 45 -6.80 15.81 -2.00
CA PHE A 45 -5.78 16.27 -2.94
C PHE A 45 -6.34 16.97 -4.19
N PRO A 46 -7.40 16.51 -4.87
CA PRO A 46 -7.91 17.16 -6.08
C PRO A 46 -8.36 18.62 -5.87
N PRO A 47 -9.08 18.97 -4.79
CA PRO A 47 -9.38 20.38 -4.49
C PRO A 47 -8.13 21.23 -4.26
N ALA A 48 -7.11 20.69 -3.59
CA ALA A 48 -5.86 21.40 -3.30
C ALA A 48 -5.03 21.65 -4.58
N VAL A 49 -5.04 20.70 -5.52
CA VAL A 49 -4.31 20.79 -6.79
C VAL A 49 -5.07 21.63 -7.82
N GLY A 50 -6.40 21.52 -7.85
CA GLY A 50 -7.27 22.25 -8.77
C GLY A 50 -7.22 23.77 -8.57
N GLN A 51 -7.00 24.25 -7.34
CA GLN A 51 -6.81 25.68 -7.08
C GLN A 51 -5.58 26.27 -7.78
N ALA A 52 -4.56 25.45 -8.05
CA ALA A 52 -3.33 25.91 -8.66
C ALA A 52 -3.31 25.79 -10.20
N MET A 53 -4.33 25.19 -10.82
CA MET A 53 -4.68 24.98 -12.26
C MET A 53 -3.56 24.51 -13.22
N ALA A 54 -2.32 24.95 -13.05
CA ALA A 54 -1.14 24.60 -13.83
C ALA A 54 -0.52 23.23 -13.47
N TRP A 55 -0.81 22.69 -12.28
CA TRP A 55 -0.14 21.49 -11.76
C TRP A 55 -0.91 20.19 -11.98
N ASP A 56 -2.14 20.27 -12.48
CA ASP A 56 -3.02 19.11 -12.65
C ASP A 56 -2.40 17.99 -13.52
N PRO A 57 -1.74 18.28 -14.67
CA PRO A 57 -1.07 17.23 -15.47
C PRO A 57 0.10 16.57 -14.73
N ILE A 58 0.86 17.35 -13.95
CA ILE A 58 2.04 16.88 -13.22
C ILE A 58 1.62 15.94 -12.09
N VAL A 59 0.53 16.28 -11.38
CA VAL A 59 -0.03 15.45 -10.32
C VAL A 59 -0.60 14.15 -10.88
N ALA A 60 -1.29 14.20 -12.02
CA ALA A 60 -1.79 13.01 -12.71
C ALA A 60 -0.64 12.05 -13.08
N ILE A 61 0.45 12.58 -13.64
CA ILE A 61 1.66 11.79 -13.94
C ILE A 61 2.25 11.19 -12.65
N GLY A 62 2.32 11.96 -11.56
CA GLY A 62 2.82 11.48 -10.27
C GLY A 62 1.99 10.32 -9.69
N ILE A 63 0.67 10.40 -9.77
CA ILE A 63 -0.23 9.35 -9.31
C ILE A 63 -0.09 8.08 -10.17
N ILE A 64 -0.01 8.24 -11.50
CA ILE A 64 0.22 7.12 -12.42
C ILE A 64 1.58 6.47 -12.15
N PHE A 65 2.63 7.28 -11.98
CA PHE A 65 3.96 6.78 -11.66
C PHE A 65 3.97 6.01 -10.34
N LEU A 66 3.31 6.52 -9.29
CA LEU A 66 3.17 5.82 -8.02
C LEU A 66 2.40 4.50 -8.19
N ALA A 67 1.30 4.52 -8.95
CA ALA A 67 0.53 3.32 -9.26
C ALA A 67 1.36 2.27 -10.02
N GLU A 68 2.23 2.71 -10.93
CA GLU A 68 3.11 1.87 -11.73
C GLU A 68 4.27 1.32 -10.89
N VAL A 69 4.87 2.12 -10.00
CA VAL A 69 5.89 1.66 -9.05
C VAL A 69 5.32 0.58 -8.13
N ILE A 70 4.10 0.76 -7.62
CA ILE A 70 3.43 -0.26 -6.80
C ILE A 70 3.21 -1.55 -7.63
N ASN A 71 2.81 -1.41 -8.89
CA ASN A 71 2.56 -2.55 -9.77
C ASN A 71 3.87 -3.28 -10.12
N PHE A 72 4.92 -2.54 -10.46
CA PHE A 72 6.25 -3.04 -10.73
C PHE A 72 6.84 -3.76 -9.51
N LEU A 73 6.71 -3.18 -8.31
CA LEU A 73 7.16 -3.83 -7.07
C LEU A 73 6.39 -5.13 -6.80
N TYR A 74 5.09 -5.17 -7.10
CA TYR A 74 4.27 -6.37 -6.94
C TYR A 74 4.61 -7.44 -7.99
N TYR A 75 4.73 -7.04 -9.26
CA TYR A 75 4.95 -7.95 -10.37
C TYR A 75 6.39 -8.46 -10.48
N ARG A 76 7.39 -7.66 -10.06
CA ARG A 76 8.79 -8.08 -9.99
C ARG A 76 9.02 -9.22 -8.99
N GLN A 77 8.12 -9.42 -8.03
CA GLN A 77 8.13 -10.58 -7.12
C GLN A 77 7.24 -11.73 -7.62
N GLY A 78 6.44 -11.49 -8.66
CA GLY A 78 5.43 -12.39 -9.21
C GLY A 78 5.93 -13.19 -10.40
N ASP A 79 6.99 -13.98 -10.22
CA ASP A 79 7.11 -15.21 -11.01
C ASP A 79 5.97 -16.14 -10.56
N ARG A 80 4.93 -16.16 -11.39
CA ARG A 80 3.51 -16.07 -10.98
C ARG A 80 2.87 -17.39 -10.59
N GLN A 81 3.64 -18.48 -10.44
CA GLN A 81 3.08 -19.82 -10.21
C GLN A 81 3.47 -20.44 -8.85
N THR A 82 4.59 -20.04 -8.26
CA THR A 82 5.06 -20.64 -7.00
C THR A 82 4.51 -19.99 -5.73
N ILE A 83 4.01 -18.76 -5.78
CA ILE A 83 3.58 -18.03 -4.56
C ILE A 83 2.15 -18.40 -4.12
N ALA A 84 1.25 -18.64 -5.08
CA ALA A 84 -0.11 -19.14 -4.78
C ALA A 84 -0.07 -20.59 -4.25
N GLN A 85 0.81 -21.44 -4.81
CA GLN A 85 1.03 -22.80 -4.30
C GLN A 85 1.82 -22.84 -2.98
N LYS A 86 2.75 -21.90 -2.73
CA LYS A 86 3.44 -21.76 -1.42
C LYS A 86 2.57 -21.14 -0.33
N ALA A 87 1.48 -20.46 -0.67
CA ALA A 87 0.52 -19.96 0.32
C ALA A 87 -0.28 -21.08 1.00
N ALA A 88 -0.42 -22.24 0.35
CA ALA A 88 -1.01 -23.43 0.96
C ALA A 88 -0.03 -24.20 1.88
N THR A 89 1.29 -23.93 1.80
CA THR A 89 2.32 -24.79 2.42
C THR A 89 3.29 -24.10 3.38
N ASN A 90 3.31 -22.77 3.53
CA ASN A 90 4.20 -22.11 4.49
C ASN A 90 3.60 -20.84 5.16
N PRO A 91 3.25 -20.89 6.46
CA PRO A 91 2.72 -19.74 7.23
C PRO A 91 3.76 -18.67 7.61
N THR A 92 5.04 -18.85 7.32
CA THR A 92 6.16 -18.15 8.00
C THR A 92 6.94 -17.14 7.14
N ALA A 93 6.27 -16.45 6.20
CA ALA A 93 6.86 -15.28 5.50
C ALA A 93 6.02 -14.01 5.76
N PRO A 94 6.14 -13.36 6.94
CA PRO A 94 5.11 -12.42 7.40
C PRO A 94 5.35 -10.97 6.96
N GLN A 95 6.61 -10.54 6.84
CA GLN A 95 6.90 -9.11 6.96
C GLN A 95 6.76 -8.33 5.63
N SER A 96 7.34 -8.82 4.54
CA SER A 96 7.26 -8.16 3.24
C SER A 96 5.85 -8.22 2.68
N ARG A 97 5.13 -9.34 2.88
CA ARG A 97 3.76 -9.52 2.39
C ARG A 97 2.76 -8.52 2.97
N LEU A 98 2.87 -8.16 4.25
CA LEU A 98 1.92 -7.24 4.88
C LEU A 98 2.09 -5.80 4.36
N LEU A 99 3.33 -5.32 4.24
CA LEU A 99 3.62 -4.01 3.66
C LEU A 99 3.12 -3.89 2.21
N PHE A 100 3.34 -4.93 1.38
CA PHE A 100 2.81 -4.95 0.02
C PHE A 100 1.29 -5.00 -0.02
N GLN A 101 0.66 -5.77 0.87
CA GLN A 101 -0.80 -5.81 0.97
C GLN A 101 -1.37 -4.44 1.35
N LEU A 102 -0.73 -3.71 2.27
CA LEU A 102 -1.11 -2.35 2.66
C LEU A 102 -0.96 -1.36 1.50
N MET A 103 0.17 -1.38 0.78
CA MET A 103 0.39 -0.54 -0.40
C MET A 103 -0.66 -0.80 -1.49
N HIS A 104 -1.04 -2.05 -1.71
CA HIS A 104 -2.03 -2.42 -2.71
C HIS A 104 -3.44 -1.97 -2.31
N VAL A 105 -3.82 -2.16 -1.05
CA VAL A 105 -5.13 -1.72 -0.53
C VAL A 105 -5.24 -0.20 -0.49
N PHE A 106 -4.16 0.50 -0.15
CA PHE A 106 -4.07 1.96 -0.26
C PHE A 106 -4.26 2.44 -1.71
N LYS A 107 -3.57 1.82 -2.67
CA LYS A 107 -3.72 2.12 -4.11
C LYS A 107 -5.19 1.97 -4.56
N ILE A 108 -5.86 0.90 -4.13
CA ILE A 108 -7.28 0.69 -4.45
C ILE A 108 -8.15 1.80 -3.88
N GLY A 109 -7.96 2.16 -2.61
CA GLY A 109 -8.69 3.25 -1.96
C GLY A 109 -8.48 4.59 -2.65
N LEU A 110 -7.24 4.88 -3.07
CA LEU A 110 -6.86 6.09 -3.77
C LEU A 110 -7.50 6.19 -5.16
N LEU A 111 -7.42 5.12 -5.96
CA LEU A 111 -8.02 5.11 -7.31
C LEU A 111 -9.55 5.23 -7.25
N TYR A 112 -10.17 4.55 -6.28
CA TYR A 112 -11.61 4.65 -6.06
C TYR A 112 -12.03 6.08 -5.68
N GLY A 113 -11.37 6.70 -4.70
CA GLY A 113 -11.69 8.06 -4.28
C GLY A 113 -11.50 9.08 -5.40
N LEU A 114 -10.45 8.94 -6.22
CA LEU A 114 -10.20 9.82 -7.36
C LEU A 114 -11.30 9.70 -8.40
N THR A 115 -11.72 8.48 -8.72
CA THR A 115 -12.80 8.22 -9.69
C THR A 115 -14.11 8.85 -9.21
N VAL A 116 -14.47 8.67 -7.94
CA VAL A 116 -15.68 9.30 -7.37
C VAL A 116 -15.58 10.82 -7.40
N SER A 117 -14.43 11.38 -7.05
CA SER A 117 -14.22 12.84 -7.09
C SER A 117 -14.32 13.40 -8.52
N ALA A 118 -13.80 12.68 -9.51
CA ALA A 118 -13.88 13.07 -10.91
C ALA A 118 -15.32 13.02 -11.44
N VAL A 119 -16.10 12.00 -11.06
CA VAL A 119 -17.53 11.92 -11.40
C VAL A 119 -18.29 13.10 -10.80
N ASN A 120 -18.06 13.45 -9.53
CA ASN A 120 -18.72 14.59 -8.88
C ASN A 120 -18.41 15.94 -9.52
N VAL A 121 -17.23 16.11 -10.11
CA VAL A 121 -16.84 17.35 -10.82
C VAL A 121 -17.36 17.36 -12.26
N GLY A 122 -17.57 16.19 -12.86
CA GLY A 122 -18.03 16.05 -14.25
C GLY A 122 -19.56 16.06 -14.45
N SER A 123 -20.35 15.92 -13.39
CA SER A 123 -21.83 15.99 -13.39
C SER A 123 -22.34 17.37 -13.01
#